data_AF-A0A2G8JCJ6-F1
#
_entry.id   AF-A0A2G8JCJ6-F1
#
_cell.length_a   1.000
_cell.length_b   1.000
_cell.length_c   1.000
_cell.angle_alpha   90.00
_cell.angle_beta   90.00
_cell.angle_gamma   90.00
#
_symmetry.space_group_name_H-M   'P 1'
#
loop_
_entity.id
_entity.type
_entity.pdbx_description
1 polymer ?
#
loop_
_entity_poly.entity_id
_entity_poly.type
_entity_poly.pdbx_seq_one_letter_code
_entity_poly.pdbx_strand_id
1 'polypeptide(L)'
;MMIQENLNGMALLMFKIWKFQTATSLKVLIDNWNITGARWLRHVCFDRVPVQKKLATFMLSSIWHGFYPGYFFTFGSASIMVPASQKVRVNLRHRFLSSTKLKAFYDLVTWFCTHLCLAYFIAPFTFLRFDLSIKYFNSFYWFLHILAFLAIIFLPGKKRTKPSSTTSERNGSYNHNNSESLSNNHRKSD
;
A
#
# COMPACT_ATOMS: atom_id res chain seq x y z
N MET A 1 -6.50 -27.95 -18.32
CA MET A 1 -6.89 -27.77 -16.90
C MET A 1 -5.75 -27.22 -16.04
N MET A 2 -4.50 -27.74 -16.13
CA MET A 2 -3.32 -27.21 -15.42
C MET A 2 -2.99 -25.72 -15.65
N ILE A 3 -3.23 -25.20 -16.86
CA ILE A 3 -2.97 -23.79 -17.18
C ILE A 3 -3.95 -22.85 -16.44
N GLN A 4 -5.21 -23.28 -16.27
CA GLN A 4 -6.24 -22.50 -15.57
C GLN A 4 -5.99 -22.46 -14.05
N GLU A 5 -5.52 -23.56 -13.45
CA GLU A 5 -5.15 -23.58 -12.03
C GLU A 5 -3.90 -22.74 -11.73
N ASN A 6 -2.92 -22.72 -12.64
CA ASN A 6 -1.75 -21.86 -12.51
C ASN A 6 -2.09 -20.38 -12.75
N LEU A 7 -3.02 -20.09 -13.67
CA LEU A 7 -3.61 -18.75 -13.84
C LEU A 7 -4.39 -18.31 -12.61
N ASN A 8 -5.17 -19.20 -11.99
CA ASN A 8 -5.90 -18.91 -10.74
C ASN A 8 -4.91 -18.68 -9.58
N GLY A 9 -3.84 -19.48 -9.48
CA GLY A 9 -2.76 -19.29 -8.51
C GLY A 9 -2.02 -17.95 -8.72
N MET A 10 -1.71 -17.60 -9.95
CA MET A 10 -1.08 -16.32 -10.32
C MET A 10 -2.02 -15.13 -10.10
N ALA A 11 -3.30 -15.24 -10.43
CA ALA A 11 -4.32 -14.21 -10.18
C ALA A 11 -4.50 -13.95 -8.68
N LEU A 12 -4.47 -15.00 -7.86
CA LEU A 12 -4.47 -14.90 -6.39
C LEU A 12 -3.17 -14.26 -5.83
N LEU A 13 -2.06 -14.34 -6.56
CA LEU A 13 -0.84 -13.58 -6.25
C LEU A 13 -0.97 -12.09 -6.60
N MET A 14 -1.79 -11.73 -7.60
CA MET A 14 -2.01 -10.35 -8.03
C MET A 14 -3.03 -9.61 -7.14
N PHE A 15 -4.07 -10.30 -6.68
CA PHE A 15 -5.17 -9.74 -5.90
C PHE A 15 -5.47 -10.60 -4.66
N LYS A 16 -5.29 -10.05 -3.45
CA LYS A 16 -5.54 -10.76 -2.18
C LYS A 16 -6.90 -10.39 -1.59
N ILE A 17 -7.95 -11.08 -2.03
CA ILE A 17 -9.37 -10.80 -1.71
C ILE A 17 -9.62 -10.69 -0.19
N TRP A 18 -9.19 -11.69 0.58
CA TRP A 18 -9.42 -11.69 2.04
C TRP A 18 -8.75 -10.52 2.74
N LYS A 19 -7.54 -10.13 2.31
CA LYS A 19 -6.81 -9.00 2.90
C LYS A 19 -7.38 -7.66 2.47
N PHE A 20 -7.95 -7.59 1.28
CA PHE A 20 -8.68 -6.44 0.79
C PHE A 20 -9.97 -6.23 1.59
N GLN A 21 -10.80 -7.27 1.70
CA GLN A 21 -12.07 -7.21 2.43
C GLN A 21 -11.89 -6.95 3.91
N THR A 22 -10.82 -7.43 4.56
CA THR A 22 -10.58 -7.21 5.99
C THR A 22 -9.68 -6.00 6.29
N ALA A 23 -9.35 -5.18 5.28
CA ALA A 23 -8.42 -4.08 5.43
C ALA A 23 -8.98 -2.99 6.36
N THR A 24 -8.28 -2.74 7.47
CA THR A 24 -8.54 -1.61 8.39
C THR A 24 -7.70 -0.38 8.05
N SER A 25 -7.10 -0.33 6.85
CA SER A 25 -6.29 0.82 6.42
C SER A 25 -6.29 0.92 4.91
N LEU A 26 -6.47 2.15 4.40
CA LEU A 26 -6.41 2.43 2.96
C LEU A 26 -5.09 1.98 2.33
N LYS A 27 -3.98 2.05 3.07
CA LYS A 27 -2.70 1.53 2.59
C LYS A 27 -2.77 0.02 2.33
N VAL A 28 -3.27 -0.73 3.32
CA VAL A 28 -3.36 -2.19 3.22
C VAL A 28 -4.32 -2.57 2.11
N LEU A 29 -5.43 -1.86 1.99
CA LEU A 29 -6.40 -2.07 0.92
C LEU A 29 -5.75 -1.86 -0.47
N ILE A 30 -5.05 -0.74 -0.67
CA ILE A 30 -4.39 -0.40 -1.94
C ILE A 30 -3.15 -1.28 -2.22
N ASP A 31 -2.49 -1.81 -1.19
CA ASP A 31 -1.37 -2.73 -1.40
C ASP A 31 -1.83 -4.14 -1.81
N ASN A 32 -3.09 -4.51 -1.56
CA ASN A 32 -3.61 -5.86 -1.81
C ASN A 32 -4.56 -5.97 -3.03
N TRP A 33 -5.04 -4.85 -3.59
CA TRP A 33 -5.92 -4.87 -4.77
C TRP A 33 -5.17 -4.97 -6.12
N ASN A 34 -3.94 -4.47 -6.24
CA ASN A 34 -3.20 -4.54 -7.50
C ASN A 34 -1.70 -4.68 -7.22
N ILE A 35 -1.31 -5.85 -6.73
CA ILE A 35 0.04 -6.10 -6.23
C ILE A 35 1.07 -5.95 -7.36
N THR A 36 0.78 -6.48 -8.54
CA THR A 36 1.68 -6.41 -9.70
C THR A 36 1.81 -4.99 -10.24
N GLY A 37 0.70 -4.28 -10.43
CA GLY A 37 0.72 -2.89 -10.87
C GLY A 37 1.42 -1.97 -9.86
N ALA A 38 1.19 -2.18 -8.56
CA ALA A 38 1.87 -1.43 -7.51
C ALA A 38 3.39 -1.69 -7.50
N ARG A 39 3.84 -2.93 -7.73
CA ARG A 39 5.26 -3.26 -7.87
C ARG A 39 5.88 -2.62 -9.11
N TRP A 40 5.18 -2.67 -10.25
CA TRP A 40 5.62 -2.03 -11.48
C TRP A 40 5.76 -0.51 -11.31
N LEU A 41 4.72 0.16 -10.79
CA LEU A 41 4.74 1.59 -10.48
C LEU A 41 5.87 1.97 -9.51
N ARG A 42 6.14 1.09 -8.54
CA ARG A 42 7.23 1.28 -7.58
C ARG A 42 8.59 1.31 -8.28
N HIS A 43 8.87 0.33 -9.14
CA HIS A 43 10.14 0.23 -9.85
C HIS A 43 10.33 1.30 -10.93
N VAL A 44 9.25 1.64 -11.64
CA VAL A 44 9.31 2.60 -12.76
C VAL A 44 9.39 4.04 -12.27
N CYS A 45 8.62 4.39 -11.24
CA CYS A 45 8.47 5.78 -10.79
C CYS A 45 8.96 6.00 -9.36
N PHE A 46 8.39 5.30 -8.37
CA PHE A 46 8.63 5.63 -6.96
C PHE A 46 10.10 5.58 -6.55
N ASP A 47 10.83 4.56 -6.99
CA ASP A 47 12.24 4.38 -6.64
C ASP A 47 13.17 5.28 -7.46
N ARG A 48 12.73 5.78 -8.63
CA ARG A 48 13.52 6.63 -9.54
C ARG A 48 13.36 8.13 -9.34
N VAL A 49 12.23 8.57 -8.80
CA VAL A 49 11.94 10.00 -8.62
C VAL A 49 12.56 10.52 -7.32
N PRO A 50 13.35 11.60 -7.31
CA PRO A 50 14.00 12.10 -6.10
C PRO A 50 13.04 12.87 -5.17
N VAL A 51 12.04 13.57 -5.72
CA VAL A 51 11.16 14.51 -4.99
C VAL A 51 9.70 14.14 -5.21
N GLN A 52 8.84 14.27 -4.18
CA GLN A 52 7.40 14.02 -4.28
C GLN A 52 7.00 12.63 -4.84
N LYS A 53 7.78 11.59 -4.54
CA LYS A 53 7.60 10.19 -4.98
C LYS A 53 6.15 9.71 -5.03
N LYS A 54 5.35 10.00 -3.99
CA LYS A 54 3.95 9.57 -3.90
C LYS A 54 3.08 10.22 -4.97
N LEU A 55 3.18 11.54 -5.14
CA LEU A 55 2.39 12.28 -6.12
C LEU A 55 2.74 11.83 -7.53
N ALA A 56 4.04 11.74 -7.85
CA ALA A 56 4.50 11.24 -9.14
C ALA A 56 3.99 9.82 -9.44
N THR A 57 3.99 8.93 -8.44
CA THR A 57 3.48 7.56 -8.58
C THR A 57 1.98 7.55 -8.88
N PHE A 58 1.18 8.35 -8.18
CA PHE A 58 -0.26 8.44 -8.43
C PHE A 58 -0.59 9.11 -9.76
N MET A 59 0.18 10.12 -10.19
CA MET A 59 0.05 10.73 -11.51
C MET A 59 0.35 9.72 -12.62
N LEU A 60 1.45 8.97 -12.50
CA LEU A 60 1.76 7.91 -13.45
C LEU A 60 0.66 6.84 -13.46
N SER A 61 0.12 6.48 -12.30
CA SER A 61 -1.02 5.56 -12.20
C SER A 61 -2.23 6.10 -12.96
N SER A 62 -2.53 7.40 -12.86
CA SER A 62 -3.63 8.02 -13.61
C SER A 62 -3.39 7.94 -15.12
N ILE A 63 -2.20 8.32 -15.58
CA ILE A 63 -1.84 8.30 -17.01
C ILE A 63 -1.90 6.87 -17.56
N TRP A 64 -1.49 5.88 -16.77
CA TRP A 64 -1.56 4.47 -17.16
C TRP A 64 -3.00 3.98 -17.40
N HIS A 65 -3.98 4.52 -16.67
CA HIS A 65 -5.40 4.22 -16.89
C HIS A 65 -6.01 5.04 -18.04
N GLY A 66 -5.46 6.21 -18.36
CA GLY A 66 -5.82 7.02 -19.52
C GLY A 66 -5.93 8.52 -19.22
N PHE A 67 -6.29 9.31 -20.24
CA PHE A 67 -6.42 10.78 -20.14
C PHE A 67 -7.85 11.25 -19.85
N TYR A 68 -8.62 10.45 -19.10
CA TYR A 68 -9.97 10.83 -18.68
C TYR A 68 -9.96 11.59 -17.34
N PRO A 69 -10.73 12.68 -17.20
CA PRO A 69 -10.76 13.48 -15.98
C PRO A 69 -11.07 12.68 -14.71
N GLY A 70 -11.92 11.65 -14.80
CA GLY A 70 -12.28 10.79 -13.66
C GLY A 70 -11.08 10.06 -13.01
N TYR A 71 -10.08 9.71 -13.81
CA TYR A 71 -8.87 9.06 -13.29
C TYR A 71 -8.03 10.02 -12.45
N PHE A 72 -7.83 11.25 -12.93
CA PHE A 72 -7.09 12.26 -12.18
C PHE A 72 -7.75 12.55 -10.83
N PHE A 73 -9.08 12.61 -10.77
CA PHE A 73 -9.80 12.79 -9.51
C PHE A 73 -9.62 11.62 -8.54
N THR A 74 -9.71 10.39 -9.06
CA THR A 74 -9.56 9.17 -8.25
C THR A 74 -8.16 9.09 -7.65
N PHE A 75 -7.12 9.18 -8.49
CA PHE A 75 -5.74 9.07 -8.05
C PHE A 75 -5.27 10.30 -7.27
N GLY A 76 -5.76 11.49 -7.63
CA GLY A 76 -5.54 12.71 -6.86
C GLY A 76 -6.12 12.61 -5.45
N SER A 77 -7.36 12.14 -5.32
CA SER A 77 -8.00 11.91 -4.02
C SER A 77 -7.27 10.83 -3.21
N ALA A 78 -6.90 9.72 -3.84
CA ALA A 78 -6.11 8.67 -3.19
C ALA A 78 -4.74 9.20 -2.70
N SER A 79 -4.10 10.10 -3.45
CA SER A 79 -2.81 10.71 -3.08
C SER A 79 -2.87 11.50 -1.77
N ILE A 80 -4.04 12.02 -1.40
CA ILE A 80 -4.29 12.78 -0.16
C ILE A 80 -4.82 11.86 0.94
N MET A 81 -5.84 11.04 0.63
CA MET A 81 -6.51 10.19 1.63
C MET A 81 -5.61 9.08 2.19
N VAL A 82 -4.73 8.50 1.36
CA VAL A 82 -3.80 7.45 1.80
C VAL A 82 -2.82 7.96 2.87
N PRO A 83 -2.04 9.03 2.67
CA PRO A 83 -1.18 9.55 3.73
C PRO A 83 -1.97 10.07 4.94
N ALA A 84 -3.15 10.66 4.75
CA ALA A 84 -4.01 11.08 5.87
C ALA A 84 -4.39 9.90 6.77
N SER A 85 -4.91 8.81 6.20
CA SER A 85 -5.29 7.61 6.95
C SER A 85 -4.11 6.97 7.69
N GLN A 86 -2.89 7.04 7.12
CA GLN A 86 -1.67 6.58 7.79
C GLN A 86 -1.37 7.41 9.04
N LYS A 87 -1.44 8.74 8.94
CA LYS A 87 -1.23 9.64 10.07
C LYS A 87 -2.26 9.42 11.16
N VAL A 88 -3.54 9.35 10.79
CA VAL A 88 -4.66 9.06 11.71
C VAL A 88 -4.41 7.75 12.44
N ARG A 89 -4.10 6.67 11.72
CA ARG A 89 -3.86 5.35 12.33
C ARG A 89 -2.69 5.37 13.31
N VAL A 90 -1.59 6.05 13.01
CA VAL A 90 -0.42 6.10 13.92
C VAL A 90 -0.75 6.86 15.20
N ASN A 91 -1.54 7.92 15.11
CA ASN A 91 -1.90 8.76 16.26
C ASN A 91 -3.10 8.22 17.04
N LEU A 92 -4.04 7.52 16.43
CA LEU A 92 -5.21 6.99 17.13
C LEU A 92 -4.97 5.59 17.69
N ARG A 93 -4.24 4.72 16.98
CA ARG A 93 -4.14 3.30 17.35
C ARG A 93 -3.58 3.08 18.76
N HIS A 94 -2.63 3.89 19.21
CA HIS A 94 -2.04 3.74 20.55
C HIS A 94 -3.03 4.08 21.68
N ARG A 95 -4.04 4.93 21.42
CA ARG A 95 -5.02 5.35 22.41
C ARG A 95 -6.08 4.28 22.70
N PHE A 96 -6.40 3.45 21.70
CA PHE A 96 -7.50 2.47 21.76
C PHE A 96 -7.04 1.03 22.04
N LEU A 97 -5.75 0.81 22.32
CA LEU A 97 -5.18 -0.51 22.60
C LEU A 97 -5.34 -0.98 24.05
N SER A 98 -5.93 -0.17 24.93
CA SER A 98 -6.01 -0.47 26.37
C SER A 98 -7.02 -1.56 26.76
N SER A 99 -8.02 -1.85 25.92
CA SER A 99 -9.07 -2.83 26.23
C SER A 99 -9.50 -3.61 24.99
N THR A 100 -9.76 -4.91 25.13
CA THR A 100 -10.12 -5.82 24.04
C THR A 100 -11.42 -5.42 23.34
N LYS A 101 -12.45 -5.00 24.09
CA LYS A 101 -13.73 -4.53 23.52
C LYS A 101 -13.55 -3.23 22.74
N LEU A 102 -12.78 -2.29 23.29
CA LEU A 102 -12.49 -1.01 22.67
C LEU A 102 -11.66 -1.18 21.38
N LYS A 103 -10.71 -2.12 21.40
CA LYS A 103 -9.94 -2.51 20.21
C LYS A 103 -10.84 -3.09 19.13
N ALA A 104 -11.76 -4.00 19.46
CA ALA A 104 -12.67 -4.59 18.50
C ALA A 104 -13.60 -3.54 17.86
N PHE A 105 -14.15 -2.63 18.68
CA PHE A 105 -14.93 -1.50 18.19
C PHE A 105 -14.12 -0.58 17.26
N TYR A 106 -12.89 -0.24 17.67
CA TYR A 106 -11.97 0.55 16.85
C TYR A 106 -11.66 -0.14 15.51
N ASP A 107 -11.40 -1.45 15.51
CA ASP A 107 -11.11 -2.21 14.30
C ASP A 107 -12.32 -2.23 13.35
N LEU A 108 -13.55 -2.38 13.88
CA LEU A 108 -14.80 -2.31 13.10
C LEU A 108 -15.03 -0.91 12.49
N VAL A 109 -14.91 0.15 13.30
CA VAL A 109 -15.09 1.53 12.83
C VAL A 109 -14.03 1.87 11.78
N THR A 110 -12.76 1.52 12.03
CA THR A 110 -11.68 1.80 11.08
C THR A 110 -11.85 1.00 9.79
N TRP A 111 -12.32 -0.24 9.87
CA TRP A 111 -12.69 -1.06 8.71
C TRP A 111 -13.78 -0.39 7.87
N PHE A 112 -14.86 0.05 8.51
CA PHE A 112 -15.97 0.73 7.84
C PHE A 112 -15.52 2.04 7.21
N CYS A 113 -14.81 2.89 7.95
CA CYS A 113 -14.28 4.15 7.43
C CYS A 113 -13.32 3.93 6.24
N THR A 114 -12.51 2.87 6.27
CA THR A 114 -11.58 2.53 5.17
C THR A 114 -12.35 2.19 3.89
N HIS A 115 -13.41 1.38 4.00
CA HIS A 115 -14.25 1.00 2.86
C HIS A 115 -15.10 2.18 2.35
N LEU A 116 -15.62 3.02 3.26
CA LEU A 116 -16.31 4.24 2.89
C LEU A 116 -15.39 5.20 2.12
N CYS A 117 -14.16 5.38 2.60
CA CYS A 117 -13.16 6.20 1.92
C CYS A 117 -12.83 5.64 0.53
N LEU A 118 -12.67 4.32 0.42
CA LEU A 118 -12.45 3.65 -0.86
C LEU A 118 -13.59 3.93 -1.85
N ALA A 119 -14.84 3.68 -1.43
CA ALA A 119 -16.01 3.88 -2.25
C ALA A 119 -16.12 5.33 -2.73
N TYR A 120 -15.81 6.27 -1.83
CA TYR A 120 -15.83 7.70 -2.13
C TYR A 120 -14.84 8.11 -3.23
N PHE A 121 -13.56 7.73 -3.11
CA PHE A 121 -12.58 8.16 -4.12
C PHE A 121 -12.60 7.32 -5.39
N ILE A 122 -13.17 6.11 -5.39
CA ILE A 122 -13.33 5.27 -6.60
C ILE A 122 -14.50 5.74 -7.47
N ALA A 123 -15.53 6.39 -6.92
CA ALA A 123 -16.70 6.80 -7.72
C ALA A 123 -16.36 7.61 -9.00
N PRO A 124 -15.44 8.60 -9.00
CA PRO A 124 -15.02 9.28 -10.23
C PRO A 124 -14.41 8.36 -11.30
N PHE A 125 -13.79 7.24 -10.89
CA PHE A 125 -13.21 6.25 -11.79
C PHE A 125 -14.28 5.61 -12.68
N THR A 126 -15.49 5.41 -12.16
CA THR A 126 -16.59 4.79 -12.92
C THR A 126 -17.30 5.80 -13.81
N PHE A 127 -17.38 7.07 -13.39
CA PHE A 127 -18.06 8.10 -14.18
C PHE A 127 -17.26 8.53 -15.41
N LEU A 128 -15.92 8.50 -15.35
CA LEU A 128 -14.98 8.93 -16.40
C LEU A 128 -15.13 10.39 -16.88
N ARG A 129 -16.17 11.09 -16.43
CA ARG A 129 -16.56 12.45 -16.79
C ARG A 129 -16.29 13.43 -15.66
N PHE A 130 -15.84 14.62 -16.04
CA PHE A 130 -15.50 15.70 -15.11
C PHE A 130 -16.73 16.24 -14.35
N ASP A 131 -17.81 16.52 -15.08
CA ASP A 131 -19.03 17.14 -14.55
C ASP A 131 -19.72 16.27 -13.50
N LEU A 132 -19.85 14.97 -13.75
CA LEU A 132 -20.42 14.02 -12.78
C LEU A 132 -19.53 13.89 -11.54
N SER A 133 -18.21 13.84 -11.72
CA SER A 133 -17.25 13.71 -10.62
C SER A 133 -17.32 14.90 -9.66
N ILE A 134 -17.40 16.12 -10.19
CA ILE A 134 -17.52 17.34 -9.37
C ILE A 134 -18.87 17.41 -8.66
N LYS A 135 -19.98 17.11 -9.36
CA LYS A 135 -21.31 17.06 -8.73
C LYS A 135 -21.37 16.05 -7.59
N TYR A 136 -20.74 14.89 -7.76
CA TYR A 136 -20.62 13.88 -6.72
C TYR A 136 -19.87 14.44 -5.50
N PHE A 137 -18.68 15.00 -5.66
CA PHE A 137 -17.93 15.56 -4.53
C PHE A 137 -18.64 16.74 -3.84
N ASN A 138 -19.32 17.60 -4.62
CA ASN A 138 -20.14 18.68 -4.07
C ASN A 138 -21.31 18.16 -3.23
N SER A 139 -21.92 17.04 -3.61
CA SER A 139 -23.02 16.42 -2.85
C SER A 139 -22.56 15.92 -1.48
N PHE A 140 -21.29 15.54 -1.36
CA PHE A 140 -20.65 15.19 -0.08
C PHE A 140 -19.96 16.38 0.59
N TYR A 141 -20.16 17.61 0.09
CA TYR A 141 -19.54 18.84 0.59
C TYR A 141 -18.01 18.75 0.73
N TRP A 142 -17.35 17.93 -0.08
CA TRP A 142 -15.92 17.64 0.03
C TRP A 142 -15.47 17.18 1.43
N PHE A 143 -16.40 16.68 2.24
CA PHE A 143 -16.19 16.41 3.67
C PHE A 143 -14.99 15.49 3.93
N LEU A 144 -14.86 14.41 3.17
CA LEU A 144 -13.75 13.46 3.32
C LEU A 144 -12.40 14.02 2.85
N HIS A 145 -12.38 14.92 1.86
CA HIS A 145 -11.16 15.63 1.47
C HIS A 145 -10.74 16.61 2.55
N ILE A 146 -11.67 17.41 3.07
CA ILE A 146 -11.43 18.35 4.17
C ILE A 146 -10.86 17.60 5.38
N LEU A 147 -11.50 16.51 5.80
CA LEU A 147 -11.01 15.69 6.91
C LEU A 147 -9.61 15.13 6.65
N ALA A 148 -9.31 14.70 5.42
CA ALA A 148 -7.99 14.21 5.05
C ALA A 148 -6.93 15.33 5.09
N PHE A 149 -7.24 16.53 4.62
CA PHE A 149 -6.35 17.70 4.70
C PHE A 149 -6.09 18.12 6.14
N LEU A 150 -7.14 18.22 6.96
CA LEU A 150 -7.02 18.50 8.39
C LEU A 150 -6.13 17.44 9.06
N ALA A 151 -6.34 16.16 8.75
CA ALA A 151 -5.51 15.10 9.29
C ALA A 151 -4.04 15.20 8.86
N ILE A 152 -3.74 15.70 7.66
CA ILE A 152 -2.37 15.91 7.20
C ILE A 152 -1.72 17.10 7.91
N ILE A 153 -2.46 18.19 8.16
CA ILE A 153 -1.93 19.40 8.78
C ILE A 153 -1.75 19.22 10.29
N PHE A 154 -2.78 18.74 10.99
CA PHE A 154 -2.81 18.74 12.45
C PHE A 154 -2.11 17.54 13.08
N LEU A 155 -2.02 16.38 12.40
CA LEU A 155 -1.39 15.20 13.00
C LEU A 155 0.12 15.16 12.72
N PRO A 156 0.93 14.97 13.77
CA PRO A 156 2.37 14.83 13.62
C PRO A 156 2.69 13.58 12.79
N GLY A 157 3.57 13.75 11.82
CA GLY A 157 4.10 12.64 11.05
C GLY A 157 5.14 11.89 11.88
N LYS A 158 4.97 10.57 12.06
CA LYS A 158 6.05 9.75 12.62
C LYS A 158 7.22 9.75 11.64
N LYS A 159 8.41 10.15 12.11
CA LYS A 159 9.66 10.03 11.33
C LYS A 159 9.82 8.56 10.94
N ARG A 160 9.84 8.25 9.64
CA ARG A 160 10.25 6.93 9.17
C ARG A 160 11.72 6.78 9.53
N THR A 161 12.02 5.98 10.55
CA THR A 161 13.33 5.34 10.64
C THR A 161 13.52 4.60 9.32
N LYS A 162 14.51 5.00 8.53
CA LYS A 162 14.94 4.20 7.38
C LYS A 162 15.25 2.81 7.94
N PRO A 163 14.74 1.71 7.38
CA PRO A 163 15.36 0.43 7.66
C PRO A 163 16.81 0.58 7.20
N SER A 164 17.74 0.44 8.14
CA SER A 164 19.15 0.30 7.81
C SER A 164 19.25 -0.81 6.78
N SER A 165 19.81 -0.49 5.63
CA SER A 165 20.22 -1.46 4.63
C SER A 165 21.35 -2.31 5.22
N THR A 166 21.00 -3.29 6.04
CA THR A 166 21.87 -4.36 6.50
C THR A 166 21.26 -5.69 6.06
N THR A 167 21.09 -5.86 4.75
CA THR A 167 20.86 -7.16 4.12
C THR A 167 21.33 -7.10 2.67
N SER A 168 22.64 -6.96 2.48
CA SER A 168 23.31 -7.33 1.23
C SER A 168 24.78 -7.60 1.55
N GLU A 169 25.05 -8.62 2.38
CA GLU A 169 26.41 -9.17 2.59
C GLU A 169 26.39 -10.52 3.35
N ARG A 170 25.34 -11.34 3.16
CA ARG A 170 25.27 -12.68 3.78
C ARG A 170 25.11 -13.85 2.81
N ASN A 171 25.46 -13.64 1.53
CA ASN A 171 25.45 -14.69 0.49
C ASN A 171 26.81 -14.85 -0.20
N GLY A 172 27.92 -14.66 0.52
CA GLY A 172 29.28 -14.82 -0.02
C GLY A 172 30.26 -15.64 0.82
N SER A 173 29.84 -16.21 1.95
CA SER A 173 30.77 -16.89 2.88
C SER A 173 30.41 -18.36 3.20
N TYR A 174 29.48 -18.96 2.45
CA TYR A 174 29.14 -20.38 2.54
C TYR A 174 29.69 -21.10 1.32
N ASN A 175 31.01 -21.34 1.24
CA ASN A 175 31.59 -22.46 0.48
C ASN A 175 33.12 -22.64 0.51
N HIS A 176 33.90 -22.03 1.42
CA HIS A 176 35.36 -22.27 1.42
C HIS A 176 35.89 -23.21 2.52
N ASN A 177 35.12 -23.52 3.57
CA ASN A 177 35.68 -24.22 4.73
C ASN A 177 35.37 -25.72 4.78
N ASN A 178 34.62 -26.27 3.82
CA ASN A 178 34.24 -27.70 3.81
C ASN A 178 35.11 -28.58 2.90
N SER A 179 36.05 -28.00 2.14
CA SER A 179 37.03 -28.78 1.35
C SER A 179 38.31 -29.10 2.13
N GLU A 180 38.67 -28.33 3.16
CA GLU A 180 39.87 -28.60 3.97
C GLU A 180 39.66 -29.68 5.05
N SER A 181 38.42 -29.91 5.51
CA SER A 181 38.13 -30.91 6.54
C SER A 181 38.07 -32.35 6.01
N LEU A 182 37.81 -32.53 4.70
CA LEU A 182 37.82 -33.85 4.05
C LEU A 182 39.23 -34.30 3.60
N SER A 183 40.17 -33.37 3.45
CA SER A 183 41.58 -33.69 3.13
C SER A 183 42.40 -34.10 4.36
N ASN A 184 42.04 -33.65 5.57
CA ASN A 184 42.86 -33.87 6.77
C ASN A 184 42.51 -35.15 7.55
N ASN A 185 41.38 -35.80 7.24
CA ASN A 185 40.98 -37.05 7.89
C ASN A 185 41.55 -38.32 7.24
N HIS A 186 42.24 -38.21 6.10
CA HIS A 186 42.84 -39.37 5.42
C HIS A 186 44.36 -39.50 5.62
N ARG A 187 44.95 -38.73 6.55
CA ARG A 187 46.41 -38.71 6.80
C ARG A 187 46.82 -39.05 8.24
N LYS A 188 45.92 -39.63 9.04
CA LYS A 188 46.16 -39.98 10.46
C LYS A 188 45.75 -41.41 10.84
N SER A 189 45.80 -42.33 9.89
CA SER A 189 45.70 -43.76 10.16
C SER A 189 46.78 -44.46 9.34
N ASP A 190 48.01 -44.40 9.85
CA ASP A 190 49.11 -45.36 9.65
C ASP A 190 50.23 -45.02 10.65
#